data_AF-A0A517TR29-F1
#
_entry.id   AF-A0A517TR29-F1
#
_cell.length_a   1.000
_cell.length_b   1.000
_cell.length_c   1.000
_cell.angle_alpha   90.00
_cell.angle_beta   90.00
_cell.angle_gamma   90.00
#
_symmetry.space_group_name_H-M   'P 1'
#
loop_
_entity.id
_entity.type
_entity.pdbx_description
1 polymer ?
#
loop_
_entity_poly.entity_id
_entity_poly.type
_entity_poly.pdbx_seq_one_letter_code
_entity_poly.pdbx_strand_id
1 'polypeptide(L)'
;MPKEGDTGAKLTSGELTLEFIWRGDRFEHVIQRGEDSLASASAPGIETPVYQEVHQQGELVFASGMSGDRHWSASVEPIENGFVFDVACRIKSNVERLGVAYEGDGPLEAAPTDGSELTNPTQGKHLITAPSPSRDLPRTLRCCYRINGGIIR
;
A
#
# COMPACT_ATOMS: atom_id res chain seq x y z
N MET A 1 -17.13 5.18 -14.26
CA MET A 1 -16.21 5.53 -13.16
C MET A 1 -16.81 5.03 -11.86
N PRO A 2 -16.01 4.52 -10.92
CA PRO A 2 -16.46 4.17 -9.58
C PRO A 2 -17.05 5.41 -8.87
N LYS A 3 -17.93 5.17 -7.91
CA LYS A 3 -18.50 6.17 -7.00
C LYS A 3 -17.76 6.14 -5.67
N GLU A 4 -17.85 7.25 -4.94
CA GLU A 4 -17.33 7.34 -3.56
C GLU A 4 -17.84 6.17 -2.71
N GLY A 5 -16.92 5.42 -2.09
CA GLY A 5 -17.22 4.25 -1.28
C GLY A 5 -17.33 2.92 -2.05
N ASP A 6 -17.24 2.92 -3.39
CA ASP A 6 -17.27 1.67 -4.15
C ASP A 6 -16.07 0.78 -3.81
N THR A 7 -16.33 -0.50 -3.52
CA THR A 7 -15.29 -1.50 -3.30
C THR A 7 -14.82 -2.08 -4.64
N GLY A 8 -13.56 -1.86 -4.99
CA GLY A 8 -12.94 -2.39 -6.21
C GLY A 8 -12.47 -3.85 -6.08
N ALA A 9 -11.97 -4.22 -4.89
CA ALA A 9 -11.56 -5.59 -4.55
C ALA A 9 -11.61 -5.81 -3.04
N LYS A 10 -11.71 -7.09 -2.66
CA LYS A 10 -11.72 -7.52 -1.26
C LYS A 10 -10.95 -8.83 -1.10
N LEU A 11 -10.00 -8.84 -0.17
CA LEU A 11 -9.25 -10.02 0.24
C LEU A 11 -9.47 -10.28 1.73
N THR A 12 -9.42 -11.55 2.12
CA THR A 12 -9.51 -11.98 3.51
C THR A 12 -8.36 -12.93 3.82
N SER A 13 -7.72 -12.77 4.97
CA SER A 13 -6.74 -13.72 5.47
C SER A 13 -6.74 -13.78 7.00
N GLY A 14 -7.04 -14.96 7.55
CA GLY A 14 -7.27 -15.12 8.98
C GLY A 14 -8.41 -14.21 9.45
N GLU A 15 -8.13 -13.35 10.42
CA GLU A 15 -9.06 -12.33 10.94
C GLU A 15 -9.00 -11.00 10.17
N LEU A 16 -8.09 -10.87 9.19
CA LEU A 16 -7.89 -9.64 8.46
C LEU A 16 -8.75 -9.58 7.20
N THR A 17 -9.28 -8.38 6.95
CA THR A 17 -9.92 -8.03 5.68
C THR A 17 -9.18 -6.86 5.06
N LEU A 18 -8.83 -6.95 3.78
CA LEU A 18 -8.29 -5.86 2.98
C LEU A 18 -9.33 -5.46 1.93
N GLU A 19 -9.70 -4.19 1.89
CA GLU A 19 -10.60 -3.62 0.89
C GLU A 19 -9.93 -2.48 0.12
N PHE A 20 -10.22 -2.42 -1.18
CA PHE A 20 -9.86 -1.30 -2.04
C PHE A 20 -11.09 -0.43 -2.21
N ILE A 21 -11.13 0.73 -1.57
CA ILE A 21 -12.32 1.60 -1.52
C ILE A 21 -12.05 2.85 -2.33
N TRP A 22 -12.91 3.17 -3.30
CA TRP A 22 -12.80 4.39 -4.08
C TRP A 22 -13.06 5.61 -3.21
N ARG A 23 -12.07 6.51 -3.11
CA ARG A 23 -12.17 7.79 -2.41
C ARG A 23 -11.56 8.92 -3.22
N GLY A 24 -12.37 9.92 -3.53
CA GLY A 24 -11.96 11.04 -4.36
C GLY A 24 -11.59 10.60 -5.79
N ASP A 25 -10.29 10.46 -6.06
CA ASP A 25 -9.73 10.18 -7.38
C ASP A 25 -8.95 8.85 -7.47
N ARG A 26 -8.97 8.03 -6.41
CA ARG A 26 -8.22 6.77 -6.35
C ARG A 26 -8.87 5.75 -5.42
N PHE A 27 -8.44 4.49 -5.53
CA PHE A 27 -8.67 3.46 -4.54
C PHE A 27 -7.66 3.58 -3.40
N GLU A 28 -8.17 3.65 -2.17
CA GLU A 28 -7.41 3.51 -0.93
C GLU A 28 -7.47 2.06 -0.45
N HIS A 29 -6.41 1.59 0.21
CA HIS A 29 -6.39 0.27 0.84
C HIS A 29 -6.78 0.42 2.31
N VAL A 30 -7.81 -0.31 2.74
CA VAL A 30 -8.23 -0.35 4.14
C VAL A 30 -8.10 -1.78 4.65
N ILE A 31 -7.30 -1.96 5.68
CA ILE A 31 -7.06 -3.24 6.35
C ILE A 31 -7.78 -3.20 7.68
N GLN A 32 -8.63 -4.19 7.95
CA GLN A 32 -9.46 -4.27 9.15
C GLN A 32 -9.21 -5.55 9.92
N ARG A 33 -9.28 -5.45 11.25
CA ARG A 33 -9.33 -6.58 12.19
C ARG A 33 -10.34 -6.28 13.29
N GLY A 34 -11.56 -6.82 13.17
CA GLY A 34 -12.62 -6.48 14.11
C GLY A 34 -12.93 -4.98 14.08
N GLU A 35 -12.68 -4.28 15.19
CA GLU A 35 -12.86 -2.82 15.30
C GLU A 35 -11.60 -2.03 14.90
N ASP A 36 -10.44 -2.69 14.82
CA ASP A 36 -9.17 -2.05 14.42
C ASP A 36 -9.11 -1.84 12.91
N SER A 37 -8.50 -0.73 12.47
CA SER A 37 -8.31 -0.46 11.05
C SER A 37 -7.03 0.31 10.75
N LEU A 38 -6.38 -0.04 9.64
CA LEU A 38 -5.32 0.74 9.00
C LEU A 38 -5.76 1.14 7.61
N ALA A 39 -5.83 2.43 7.34
CA ALA A 39 -6.11 2.96 6.00
C ALA A 39 -4.83 3.51 5.38
N SER A 40 -4.64 3.30 4.07
CA SER A 40 -3.59 3.96 3.32
C SER A 40 -3.80 5.46 3.35
N ALA A 41 -2.74 6.22 3.61
CA ALA A 41 -2.79 7.65 3.79
C ALA A 41 -1.74 8.37 2.95
N SER A 42 -1.91 9.68 2.77
CA SER A 42 -0.87 10.56 2.24
C SER A 42 0.12 10.93 3.34
N ALA A 43 1.41 11.01 3.02
CA ALA A 43 2.45 11.43 3.97
C ALA A 43 3.26 12.63 3.42
N PRO A 44 3.49 13.69 4.22
CA PRO A 44 4.28 14.84 3.76
C PRO A 44 5.68 14.45 3.27
N GLY A 45 6.07 14.94 2.10
CA GLY A 45 7.38 14.67 1.50
C GLY A 45 7.54 13.27 0.91
N ILE A 46 6.45 12.50 0.82
CA ILE A 46 6.45 11.13 0.33
C ILE A 46 5.41 11.00 -0.76
N GLU A 47 5.86 10.50 -1.90
CA GLU A 47 4.96 10.17 -2.97
C GLU A 47 4.36 8.80 -2.72
N THR A 48 3.03 8.77 -2.59
CA THR A 48 2.25 7.57 -2.29
C THR A 48 1.50 7.07 -3.52
N PRO A 49 1.15 5.77 -3.57
CA PRO A 49 0.43 5.22 -4.70
C PRO A 49 -0.88 5.93 -5.04
N VAL A 50 -1.20 5.96 -6.33
CA VAL A 50 -2.50 6.40 -6.83
C VAL A 50 -3.06 5.28 -7.68
N TYR A 51 -4.03 4.54 -7.16
CA TYR A 51 -4.64 3.43 -7.90
C TYR A 51 -5.97 3.89 -8.49
N GLN A 52 -6.12 3.83 -9.79
CA GLN A 52 -7.33 4.23 -10.52
C GLN A 52 -8.09 3.00 -11.04
N GLU A 53 -7.39 1.88 -11.19
CA GLU A 53 -7.92 0.61 -11.66
C GLU A 53 -7.53 -0.49 -10.67
N VAL A 54 -8.48 -1.37 -10.37
CA VAL A 54 -8.31 -2.52 -9.49
C VAL A 54 -8.97 -3.72 -10.15
N HIS A 55 -8.25 -4.84 -10.19
CA HIS A 55 -8.70 -6.10 -10.76
C HIS A 55 -8.37 -7.24 -9.82
N GLN A 56 -9.36 -8.09 -9.52
CA GLN A 56 -9.17 -9.28 -8.69
C GLN A 56 -9.24 -10.55 -9.55
N GLN A 57 -8.25 -11.44 -9.40
CA GLN A 57 -8.18 -12.75 -10.04
C GLN A 57 -7.96 -13.82 -8.96
N GLY A 58 -9.06 -14.45 -8.52
CA GLY A 58 -9.02 -15.35 -7.37
C GLY A 58 -8.61 -14.58 -6.10
N GLU A 59 -7.52 -15.00 -5.47
CA GLU A 59 -6.96 -14.39 -4.26
C GLU A 59 -5.90 -13.32 -4.54
N LEU A 60 -5.61 -13.04 -5.82
CA LEU A 60 -4.64 -12.03 -6.22
C LEU A 60 -5.36 -10.75 -6.65
N VAL A 61 -4.95 -9.61 -6.10
CA VAL A 61 -5.41 -8.29 -6.53
C VAL A 61 -4.30 -7.57 -7.27
N PHE A 62 -4.64 -7.00 -8.41
CA PHE A 62 -3.80 -6.08 -9.17
C PHE A 62 -4.38 -4.68 -9.11
N ALA A 63 -3.54 -3.69 -8.87
CA ALA A 63 -3.95 -2.29 -8.87
C ALA A 63 -2.97 -1.47 -9.72
N SER A 64 -3.49 -0.48 -10.43
CA SER A 64 -2.69 0.42 -11.27
C SER A 64 -3.26 1.83 -11.30
N GLY A 65 -2.40 2.81 -11.54
CA GLY A 65 -2.82 4.17 -11.78
C GLY A 65 -1.65 5.12 -12.01
N MET A 66 -1.94 6.40 -12.21
CA MET A 66 -0.92 7.37 -12.58
C MET A 66 -1.20 8.74 -11.94
N SER A 67 -0.13 9.39 -11.47
CA SER A 67 -0.13 10.81 -11.10
C SER A 67 1.09 11.50 -11.71
N GLY A 68 0.88 12.57 -12.47
CA GLY A 68 1.98 13.24 -13.18
C GLY A 68 2.74 12.29 -14.11
N ASP A 69 4.04 12.12 -13.89
CA ASP A 69 4.93 11.25 -14.66
C ASP A 69 5.24 9.91 -13.95
N ARG A 70 4.37 9.50 -13.04
CA ARG A 70 4.55 8.38 -12.10
C ARG A 70 3.50 7.31 -12.39
N HIS A 71 3.95 6.14 -12.81
CA HIS A 71 3.05 5.01 -13.08
C HIS A 71 3.17 4.02 -11.94
N TRP A 72 2.06 3.83 -11.24
CA TRP A 72 1.95 2.94 -10.10
C TRP A 72 1.34 1.62 -10.53
N SER A 73 1.90 0.53 -10.01
CA SER A 73 1.33 -0.80 -10.10
C SER A 73 1.53 -1.51 -8.77
N ALA A 74 0.58 -2.34 -8.37
CA ALA A 74 0.73 -3.22 -7.23
C ALA A 74 0.09 -4.58 -7.48
N SER A 75 0.66 -5.59 -6.83
CA SER A 75 -0.01 -6.86 -6.59
C SER A 75 -0.13 -7.10 -5.09
N VAL A 76 -1.27 -7.66 -4.68
CA VAL A 76 -1.53 -8.03 -3.29
C VAL A 76 -2.08 -9.45 -3.22
N GLU A 77 -1.48 -10.27 -2.37
CA GLU A 77 -1.88 -11.66 -2.14
C GLU A 77 -1.99 -11.94 -0.63
N PRO A 78 -2.94 -12.79 -0.21
CA PRO A 78 -3.01 -13.23 1.17
C PRO A 78 -1.83 -14.15 1.51
N ILE A 79 -1.34 -14.01 2.74
CA ILE A 79 -0.44 -14.97 3.41
C ILE A 79 -1.08 -15.42 4.72
N GLU A 80 -0.50 -16.39 5.42
CA GLU A 80 -1.00 -16.78 6.74
C GLU A 80 -1.11 -15.56 7.69
N ASN A 81 -2.34 -15.20 8.08
CA ASN A 81 -2.67 -14.08 8.96
C ASN A 81 -2.20 -12.70 8.47
N GLY A 82 -2.17 -12.48 7.16
CA GLY A 82 -1.64 -11.24 6.59
C GLY A 82 -1.83 -11.10 5.08
N PHE A 83 -1.20 -10.06 4.56
CA PHE A 83 -1.09 -9.79 3.12
C PHE A 83 0.35 -9.45 2.76
N VAL A 84 0.79 -9.88 1.58
CA VAL A 84 2.02 -9.40 0.93
C VAL A 84 1.63 -8.36 -0.11
N PHE A 85 2.28 -7.21 -0.06
CA PHE A 85 2.18 -6.15 -1.04
C PHE A 85 3.48 -6.08 -1.83
N ASP A 86 3.36 -6.04 -3.14
CA ASP A 86 4.44 -5.70 -4.06
C ASP A 86 4.02 -4.46 -4.85
N VAL A 87 4.61 -3.32 -4.49
CA VAL A 87 4.29 -2.02 -5.07
C VAL A 87 5.46 -1.56 -5.92
N ALA A 88 5.20 -1.23 -7.18
CA ALA A 88 6.17 -0.67 -8.09
C ALA A 88 5.70 0.69 -8.60
N CYS A 89 6.66 1.60 -8.77
CA CYS A 89 6.43 2.90 -9.40
C CYS A 89 7.50 3.18 -10.44
N ARG A 90 7.07 3.36 -11.68
CA ARG A 90 7.94 3.84 -12.75
C ARG A 90 7.99 5.36 -12.72
N ILE A 91 9.18 5.89 -12.44
CA ILE A 91 9.45 7.32 -12.32
C ILE A 91 10.24 7.83 -13.53
N LYS A 92 9.94 9.06 -13.97
CA LYS A 92 10.64 9.76 -15.06
C LYS A 92 11.35 11.05 -14.61
N SER A 93 11.11 11.48 -13.38
CA SER A 93 11.78 12.62 -12.74
C SER A 93 12.13 12.27 -11.29
N ASN A 94 12.98 13.08 -10.66
CA ASN A 94 13.39 12.84 -9.28
C ASN A 94 12.23 13.03 -8.31
N VAL A 95 12.22 12.20 -7.27
CA VAL A 95 11.34 12.29 -6.10
C VAL A 95 12.21 12.21 -4.85
N GLU A 96 11.86 12.94 -3.80
CA GLU A 96 12.60 12.86 -2.54
C GLU A 96 12.47 11.45 -1.95
N ARG A 97 11.23 10.98 -1.77
CA ARG A 97 10.91 9.65 -1.25
C ARG A 97 9.66 9.08 -1.89
N LEU A 98 9.68 7.77 -2.05
CA LEU A 98 8.56 6.98 -2.51
C LEU A 98 8.19 5.96 -1.44
N GLY A 99 6.91 5.82 -1.13
CA GLY A 99 6.49 4.86 -0.12
C GLY A 99 4.98 4.71 0.00
N VAL A 100 4.58 3.79 0.86
CA VAL A 100 3.20 3.61 1.29
C VAL A 100 3.12 4.02 2.75
N ALA A 101 2.13 4.84 3.08
CA ALA A 101 1.84 5.22 4.44
C ALA A 101 0.50 4.64 4.86
N TYR A 102 0.41 4.22 6.12
CA TYR A 102 -0.81 3.78 6.75
C TYR A 102 -1.04 4.57 8.03
N GLU A 103 -2.30 4.90 8.28
CA GLU A 103 -2.77 5.54 9.51
C GLU A 103 -3.89 4.71 10.11
N GLY A 104 -3.86 4.56 11.44
CA GLY A 104 -4.95 3.92 12.16
C GLY A 104 -4.54 3.41 13.53
N ASP A 105 -5.52 2.80 14.18
CA ASP A 105 -5.41 2.26 15.53
C ASP A 105 -5.39 0.73 15.45
N GLY A 106 -4.46 0.09 16.17
CA GLY A 106 -4.42 -1.36 16.32
C GLY A 106 -3.02 -1.99 16.18
N PRO A 107 -2.86 -3.26 16.54
CA PRO A 107 -1.57 -3.97 16.56
C PRO A 107 -1.21 -4.59 15.20
N LEU A 108 -1.47 -3.87 14.11
CA LEU A 108 -1.11 -4.35 12.77
C LEU A 108 0.38 -4.06 12.52
N GLU A 109 1.15 -5.11 12.22
CA GLU A 109 2.59 -4.98 12.02
C GLU A 109 2.91 -4.94 10.53
N ALA A 110 3.46 -3.80 10.09
CA ALA A 110 4.07 -3.67 8.78
C ALA A 110 5.55 -4.11 8.83
N ALA A 111 5.96 -5.02 7.95
CA ALA A 111 7.33 -5.46 7.82
C ALA A 111 7.82 -5.29 6.37
N PRO A 112 8.90 -4.53 6.11
CA PRO A 112 9.44 -4.39 4.78
C PRO A 112 10.08 -5.71 4.33
N THR A 113 10.06 -5.95 3.04
CA THR A 113 10.77 -7.05 2.38
C THR A 113 11.60 -6.49 1.21
N ASP A 114 12.54 -7.29 0.71
CA ASP A 114 13.31 -6.98 -0.50
C ASP A 114 14.07 -5.63 -0.47
N GLY A 115 14.71 -5.32 0.66
CA GLY A 115 15.52 -4.10 0.84
C GLY A 115 14.74 -2.80 1.05
N SER A 116 13.41 -2.88 1.16
CA SER A 116 12.58 -1.74 1.56
C SER A 116 12.88 -1.31 3.01
N GLU A 117 12.60 -0.06 3.34
CA GLU A 117 12.86 0.50 4.68
C GLU A 117 11.53 0.80 5.39
N LEU A 118 11.42 0.40 6.65
CA LEU A 118 10.31 0.79 7.52
C LEU A 118 10.75 1.96 8.39
N THR A 119 10.03 3.07 8.25
CA THR A 119 10.13 4.21 9.14
C THR A 119 8.85 4.26 9.97
N ASN A 120 8.97 4.34 11.29
CA ASN A 120 7.83 4.59 12.17
C ASN A 120 7.87 6.07 12.60
N PRO A 121 7.29 7.00 11.81
CA PRO A 121 7.43 8.43 12.08
C PRO A 121 6.76 8.88 13.39
N THR A 122 5.75 8.15 13.89
CA THR A 122 5.02 8.44 15.15
C THR A 122 4.10 7.27 15.54
N GLN A 123 3.66 7.19 16.80
CA GLN A 123 2.60 6.26 17.26
C GLN A 123 1.39 6.30 16.31
N GLY A 124 0.98 5.15 15.76
CA GLY A 124 -0.19 5.02 14.88
C GLY A 124 0.03 5.33 13.39
N LYS A 125 1.27 5.63 12.97
CA LYS A 125 1.62 5.78 11.55
C LYS A 125 2.73 4.83 11.13
N HIS A 126 2.45 4.01 10.13
CA HIS A 126 3.45 3.13 9.51
C HIS A 126 3.83 3.70 8.15
N LEU A 127 5.13 3.91 7.93
CA LEU A 127 5.64 4.38 6.66
C LEU A 127 6.64 3.37 6.10
N ILE A 128 6.36 2.87 4.91
CA ILE A 128 7.16 1.87 4.21
C ILE A 128 7.70 2.52 2.95
N THR A 129 9.01 2.72 2.88
CA THR A 129 9.64 3.42 1.76
C THR A 129 10.41 2.46 0.87
N ALA A 130 10.34 2.72 -0.44
CA ALA A 130 11.24 2.09 -1.39
C ALA A 130 12.69 2.55 -1.13
N PRO A 131 13.70 1.76 -1.55
CA PRO A 131 15.09 2.18 -1.50
C PRO A 131 15.30 3.54 -2.18
N SER A 132 16.21 4.34 -1.63
CA SER A 132 16.53 5.67 -2.16
C SER A 132 16.87 5.61 -3.65
N PRO A 133 16.28 6.47 -4.50
CA PRO A 133 16.56 6.46 -5.92
C PRO A 133 18.03 6.83 -6.22
N SER A 134 18.73 6.00 -7.01
CA SER A 134 19.94 6.44 -7.73
C SER A 134 19.55 7.36 -8.90
N ARG A 135 20.52 8.16 -9.38
CA ARG A 135 20.31 9.27 -10.33
C ARG A 135 19.90 8.86 -11.76
N ASP A 136 19.86 7.58 -12.09
CA ASP A 136 19.57 7.12 -13.44
C ASP A 136 18.06 7.00 -13.68
N LEU A 137 17.54 7.78 -14.64
CA LEU A 137 16.12 7.86 -15.01
C LEU A 137 15.94 7.59 -16.52
N PRO A 138 14.80 7.01 -16.97
CA PRO A 138 13.67 6.53 -16.17
C PRO A 138 13.98 5.20 -15.49
N ARG A 139 13.29 4.91 -14.38
CA ARG A 139 13.45 3.64 -13.65
C ARG A 139 12.18 3.21 -12.95
N THR A 140 12.19 1.98 -12.46
CA THR A 140 11.16 1.46 -11.56
C THR A 140 11.75 1.37 -10.16
N LEU A 141 11.08 1.98 -9.18
CA LEU A 141 11.30 1.74 -7.76
C LEU A 141 10.28 0.71 -7.30
N ARG A 142 10.70 -0.18 -6.39
CA ARG A 142 9.86 -1.25 -5.86
C ARG A 142 9.91 -1.22 -4.34
N CYS A 143 8.76 -1.46 -3.72
CA CYS A 143 8.58 -1.55 -2.29
C CYS A 143 7.73 -2.80 -2.03
N CYS A 144 8.36 -3.80 -1.43
CA CYS A 144 7.69 -5.03 -1.02
C CYS A 144 7.51 -5.00 0.50
N TYR A 145 6.34 -5.40 0.99
CA TYR A 145 6.09 -5.43 2.43
C TYR A 145 4.97 -6.39 2.80
N ARG A 146 4.87 -6.68 4.10
CA ARG A 146 3.84 -7.52 4.70
C ARG A 146 3.08 -6.73 5.74
N ILE A 147 1.79 -6.98 5.86
CA ILE A 147 0.99 -6.55 7.01
C ILE A 147 0.38 -7.78 7.65
N ASN A 148 0.68 -7.99 8.93
CA ASN A 148 0.24 -9.15 9.70
C ASN A 148 -0.67 -8.74 10.86
N GLY A 149 -1.64 -9.60 11.18
CA GLY A 149 -2.53 -9.46 12.32
C GLY A 149 -1.87 -9.97 13.59
N GLY A 150 -0.76 -9.35 14.02
CA GLY A 150 0.06 -9.80 15.14
C GLY A 150 -0.75 -10.29 16.34
N ILE A 151 -0.32 -11.39 16.95
CA ILE A 151 -0.82 -11.75 18.29
C ILE A 151 -0.07 -10.85 19.25
N ILE A 152 -0.75 -9.85 19.84
CA ILE A 152 -0.22 -9.20 21.03
C ILE A 152 -0.09 -10.32 22.08
N ARG A 153 1.13 -10.74 22.40
CA ARG A 153 1.42 -11.60 23.53
C ARG A 153 1.66 -10.77 24.78
#